data_AF-A0A2D4PWF7-F1
#
_entry.id   AF-A0A2D4PWF7-F1
#
_cell.length_a   1.000
_cell.length_b   1.000
_cell.length_c   1.000
_cell.angle_alpha   90.00
_cell.angle_beta   90.00
_cell.angle_gamma   90.00
#
_symmetry.space_group_name_H-M   'P 1'
#
loop_
_entity.id
_entity.type
_entity.pdbx_description
1 polymer ?
#
loop_
_entity_poly.entity_id
_entity_poly.type
_entity_poly.pdbx_seq_one_letter_code
_entity_poly.pdbx_strand_id
1 'polypeptide(L)'
;QPTDGEREIWNQVNAVLQDSESMLSDLQSYKGAGQEIRDAIQNPNDIQLQERAWNSVCPLVVRLKRFYEFSLRLEKALQSLLESLTCPPYTPTQHLEREQALAKQFAEILHFTLRFDELKMRNPAIQNDFSYYRRTLSRNRINNMHLD
;
A
#
# COMPACT_ATOMS: atom_id res chain seq x y z
N GLN A 1 -6.41 -9.01 25.91
CA GLN A 1 -5.56 -10.12 25.41
C GLN A 1 -6.49 -11.08 24.67
N PRO A 2 -6.03 -11.78 23.61
CA PRO A 2 -6.89 -12.74 22.92
C PRO A 2 -7.23 -13.92 23.84
N THR A 3 -8.46 -14.41 23.74
CA THR A 3 -8.84 -15.71 24.29
C THR A 3 -8.15 -16.84 23.52
N ASP A 4 -8.23 -18.07 24.02
CA ASP A 4 -7.65 -19.22 23.32
C ASP A 4 -8.38 -19.51 21.99
N GLY A 5 -9.68 -19.17 21.88
CA GLY A 5 -10.44 -19.26 20.64
C GLY A 5 -10.03 -18.22 19.59
N GLU A 6 -9.61 -17.03 20.03
CA GLU A 6 -9.16 -15.95 19.13
C GLU A 6 -7.73 -16.15 18.62
N ARG A 7 -6.92 -16.95 19.31
CA ARG A 7 -5.45 -16.87 19.22
C ARG A 7 -4.89 -17.08 17.83
N GLU A 8 -5.44 -18.02 17.07
CA GLU A 8 -4.99 -18.31 15.70
C GLU A 8 -5.22 -17.10 14.77
N ILE A 9 -6.47 -16.63 14.70
CA ILE A 9 -6.88 -15.49 13.87
C ILE A 9 -6.16 -14.23 14.34
N TRP A 10 -6.07 -14.03 15.66
CA TRP A 10 -5.38 -12.90 16.24
C TRP A 10 -3.91 -12.84 15.81
N ASN A 11 -3.19 -13.98 15.84
CA ASN A 11 -1.80 -14.05 15.41
C ASN A 11 -1.65 -13.74 13.91
N GLN A 12 -2.53 -14.30 13.07
CA GLN A 12 -2.52 -14.05 11.62
C GLN A 12 -2.72 -12.56 11.31
N VAL A 13 -3.70 -11.93 11.95
CA VAL A 13 -4.01 -10.52 11.75
C VAL A 13 -2.91 -9.62 12.34
N ASN A 14 -2.38 -9.98 13.51
CA ASN A 14 -1.32 -9.23 14.17
C ASN A 14 -0.03 -9.21 13.32
N ALA A 15 0.29 -10.30 12.62
CA ALA A 15 1.42 -10.35 11.69
C ALA A 15 1.29 -9.38 10.50
N VAL A 16 0.07 -8.94 10.17
CA VAL A 16 -0.16 -7.89 9.17
C VAL A 16 -0.13 -6.51 9.83
N LEU A 17 -0.79 -6.34 10.98
CA LEU A 17 -0.86 -5.06 11.69
C LEU A 17 0.49 -4.57 12.20
N GLN A 18 1.45 -5.46 12.50
CA GLN A 18 2.81 -5.07 12.88
C GLN A 18 3.53 -4.26 11.81
N ASP A 19 3.20 -4.46 10.53
CA ASP A 19 3.81 -3.71 9.43
C ASP A 19 3.13 -2.35 9.17
N SER A 20 1.95 -2.09 9.77
CA SER A 20 1.08 -0.95 9.44
C SER A 20 1.74 0.42 9.68
N GLU A 21 2.41 0.61 10.81
CA GLU A 21 3.12 1.88 11.11
C GLU A 21 4.29 2.12 10.16
N SER A 22 4.98 1.05 9.72
CA SER A 22 6.03 1.18 8.71
C SER A 22 5.46 1.62 7.36
N MET A 23 4.26 1.13 6.98
CA MET A 23 3.58 1.55 5.74
C MET A 23 3.19 3.02 5.81
N LEU A 24 2.67 3.48 6.95
CA LEU A 24 2.31 4.89 7.16
C LEU A 24 3.52 5.80 7.13
N SER A 25 4.61 5.42 7.79
CA SER A 25 5.87 6.17 7.78
C SER A 25 6.46 6.26 6.36
N ASP A 26 6.45 5.15 5.63
CA ASP A 26 6.95 5.12 4.25
C ASP A 26 6.11 6.02 3.33
N LEU A 27 4.79 6.00 3.46
CA LEU A 27 3.89 6.87 2.70
C LEU A 27 4.04 8.34 3.09
N GLN A 28 4.18 8.65 4.37
CA GLN A 28 4.41 10.00 4.87
C GLN A 28 5.73 10.58 4.35
N SER A 29 6.75 9.75 4.19
CA SER A 29 8.04 10.14 3.62
C SER A 29 8.08 10.20 2.08
N TYR A 30 6.96 9.88 1.40
CA TYR A 30 6.89 9.85 -0.06
C TYR A 30 6.90 11.27 -0.63
N LYS A 31 8.08 11.74 -1.08
CA LYS A 31 8.26 13.08 -1.65
C LYS A 31 7.84 13.20 -3.12
N GLY A 32 7.89 12.09 -3.85
CA GLY A 32 7.72 12.07 -5.31
C GLY A 32 8.97 12.46 -6.10
N ALA A 33 8.94 12.25 -7.42
CA ALA A 33 10.03 12.60 -8.35
C ALA A 33 9.64 13.73 -9.31
N GLY A 34 8.76 14.62 -8.87
CA GLY A 34 8.07 15.57 -9.74
C GLY A 34 8.99 16.57 -10.45
N GLN A 35 10.11 16.97 -9.82
CA GLN A 35 11.05 17.90 -10.44
C GLN A 35 11.83 17.21 -11.56
N GLU A 36 12.41 16.06 -11.27
CA GLU A 36 13.19 15.27 -12.21
C GLU A 36 12.33 14.85 -13.42
N ILE A 37 11.08 14.46 -13.17
CA ILE A 37 10.11 14.13 -14.22
C ILE A 37 9.81 15.36 -15.10
N ARG A 38 9.62 16.55 -14.53
CA ARG A 38 9.37 17.77 -15.31
C ARG A 38 10.58 18.12 -16.18
N ASP A 39 11.78 18.05 -15.63
CA ASP A 39 13.01 18.37 -16.36
C ASP A 39 13.23 17.41 -17.54
N ALA A 40 12.97 16.11 -17.32
CA ALA A 40 13.02 15.10 -18.38
C ALA A 40 11.93 15.31 -19.46
N ILE A 41 10.72 15.70 -19.09
CA ILE A 41 9.65 15.97 -20.07
C ILE A 41 9.96 17.22 -20.90
N GLN A 42 10.51 18.27 -20.29
CA GLN A 42 10.86 19.52 -20.97
C GLN A 42 12.05 19.34 -21.92
N ASN A 43 12.95 18.42 -21.63
CA ASN A 43 14.18 18.17 -22.40
C ASN A 43 14.26 16.70 -22.85
N PRO A 44 13.38 16.25 -23.76
CA PRO A 44 13.21 14.83 -24.08
C PRO A 44 14.44 14.18 -24.76
N ASN A 45 15.36 14.98 -25.31
CA ASN A 45 16.58 14.50 -25.96
C ASN A 45 17.79 14.49 -25.02
N ASP A 46 17.67 15.04 -23.80
CA ASP A 46 18.73 15.00 -22.80
C ASP A 46 18.70 13.68 -22.03
N ILE A 47 19.62 12.79 -22.38
CA ILE A 47 19.74 11.44 -21.81
C ILE A 47 19.99 11.50 -20.29
N GLN A 48 20.80 12.46 -19.82
CA GLN A 48 21.14 12.57 -18.40
C GLN A 48 19.91 12.96 -17.57
N LEU A 49 19.03 13.80 -18.11
CA LEU A 49 17.76 14.14 -17.47
C LEU A 49 16.77 12.97 -17.50
N GLN A 50 16.71 12.19 -18.59
CA GLN A 50 15.89 10.97 -18.64
C GLN A 50 16.35 9.94 -17.58
N GLU A 51 17.66 9.68 -17.50
CA GLU A 51 18.25 8.75 -16.53
C GLU A 51 17.99 9.21 -15.09
N ARG A 52 18.13 10.52 -14.81
CA ARG A 52 17.87 11.08 -13.48
C ARG A 52 16.41 10.88 -13.06
N ALA A 53 15.46 11.17 -13.95
CA ALA A 53 14.03 10.95 -13.69
C ALA A 53 13.74 9.47 -13.46
N TRP A 54 14.32 8.60 -14.27
CA TRP A 54 14.16 7.15 -14.14
C TRP A 54 14.71 6.61 -12.81
N ASN A 55 15.94 7.00 -12.45
CA ASN A 55 16.60 6.59 -11.22
C ASN A 55 15.87 7.13 -9.97
N SER A 56 15.20 8.27 -10.09
CA SER A 56 14.40 8.86 -9.00
C SER A 56 13.04 8.17 -8.85
N VAL A 57 12.35 7.87 -9.97
CA VAL A 57 11.01 7.29 -9.93
C VAL A 57 11.01 5.79 -9.60
N CYS A 58 12.04 5.03 -9.97
CA CYS A 58 12.05 3.58 -9.78
C CYS A 58 11.93 3.15 -8.30
N PRO A 59 12.73 3.68 -7.35
CA PRO A 59 12.59 3.34 -5.94
C PRO A 59 11.21 3.71 -5.38
N LEU A 60 10.62 4.80 -5.87
CA LEU A 60 9.28 5.22 -5.46
C LEU A 60 8.21 4.24 -5.93
N VAL A 61 8.30 3.76 -7.17
CA VAL A 61 7.37 2.75 -7.70
C VAL A 61 7.52 1.40 -6.97
N VAL A 62 8.72 1.04 -6.53
CA VAL A 62 8.93 -0.14 -5.65
C VAL A 62 8.17 0.04 -4.33
N ARG A 63 8.16 1.24 -3.74
CA ARG A 63 7.33 1.53 -2.55
C ARG A 63 5.83 1.40 -2.86
N LEU A 64 5.38 1.95 -3.99
CA LEU A 64 3.97 1.82 -4.42
C LEU A 64 3.56 0.37 -4.61
N LYS A 65 4.45 -0.47 -5.16
CA LYS A 65 4.24 -1.92 -5.25
C LYS A 65 4.10 -2.55 -3.87
N ARG A 66 4.97 -2.21 -2.91
CA ARG A 66 4.89 -2.70 -1.52
C ARG A 66 3.57 -2.32 -0.85
N PHE A 67 3.06 -1.11 -1.07
CA PHE A 67 1.75 -0.70 -0.55
C PHE A 67 0.60 -1.54 -1.11
N TYR A 68 0.63 -1.82 -2.42
CA TYR A 68 -0.36 -2.69 -3.06
C TYR A 68 -0.27 -4.13 -2.54
N GLU A 69 0.93 -4.68 -2.40
CA GLU A 69 1.11 -6.03 -1.85
C GLU A 69 0.65 -6.10 -0.38
N PHE A 70 0.86 -5.03 0.38
CA PHE A 70 0.33 -4.92 1.74
C PHE A 70 -1.20 -4.89 1.75
N SER A 71 -1.87 -4.18 0.83
CA SER A 71 -3.34 -4.17 0.78
C SER A 71 -3.93 -5.57 0.53
N LEU A 72 -3.25 -6.42 -0.26
CA LEU A 72 -3.67 -7.81 -0.48
C LEU A 72 -3.54 -8.66 0.80
N ARG A 73 -2.54 -8.40 1.64
CA ARG A 73 -2.41 -9.05 2.96
C ARG A 73 -3.49 -8.58 3.92
N LEU A 74 -3.77 -7.27 3.90
CA LEU A 74 -4.80 -6.65 4.73
C LEU A 74 -6.20 -7.17 4.39
N GLU A 75 -6.51 -7.36 3.11
CA GLU A 75 -7.76 -7.95 2.63
C GLU A 75 -7.99 -9.35 3.22
N LYS A 76 -6.97 -10.22 3.16
CA LYS A 76 -7.05 -11.57 3.73
C LYS A 76 -7.23 -11.55 5.26
N ALA A 77 -6.53 -10.66 5.96
CA ALA A 77 -6.69 -10.49 7.40
C ALA A 77 -8.10 -10.02 7.77
N LEU A 78 -8.65 -9.07 7.00
CA LEU A 78 -10.01 -8.58 7.16
C LEU A 78 -11.04 -9.69 6.92
N GLN A 79 -10.87 -10.51 5.88
CA GLN A 79 -11.75 -11.64 5.63
C GLN A 79 -11.80 -12.59 6.84
N SER A 80 -10.63 -13.00 7.37
CA SER A 80 -10.56 -13.88 8.54
C SER A 80 -11.22 -13.27 9.78
N LEU A 81 -11.07 -11.97 10.03
CA LEU A 81 -11.76 -11.27 11.11
C LEU A 81 -13.28 -11.30 10.93
N LEU A 82 -13.76 -11.01 9.72
CA LEU A 82 -15.20 -10.99 9.43
C LEU A 82 -15.82 -12.38 9.59
N GLU A 83 -15.14 -13.44 9.13
CA GLU A 83 -15.58 -14.83 9.33
C GLU A 83 -15.73 -15.16 10.82
N SER A 84 -14.78 -14.76 11.68
CA SER A 84 -14.90 -14.96 13.12
C SER A 84 -15.99 -14.09 13.77
N LEU A 85 -16.04 -12.80 13.45
CA LEU A 85 -16.92 -11.81 14.10
C LEU A 85 -18.36 -11.82 13.59
N THR A 86 -18.68 -12.64 12.58
CA THR A 86 -20.03 -12.72 11.98
C THR A 86 -20.59 -14.14 11.91
N CYS A 87 -19.89 -15.13 12.47
CA CYS A 87 -20.37 -16.52 12.42
C CYS A 87 -21.60 -16.75 13.32
N PRO A 88 -22.54 -17.62 12.94
CA PRO A 88 -23.63 -18.03 13.84
C PRO A 88 -23.07 -18.81 15.05
N PRO A 89 -23.77 -18.88 16.20
CA PRO A 89 -25.14 -18.40 16.44
C PRO A 89 -25.23 -17.02 17.10
N TYR A 90 -24.10 -16.33 17.30
CA TYR A 90 -24.05 -15.12 18.10
C TYR A 90 -24.53 -13.88 17.32
N THR A 91 -25.13 -12.94 18.05
CA THR A 91 -25.46 -11.62 17.50
C THR A 91 -24.20 -10.76 17.36
N PRO A 92 -24.21 -9.69 16.55
CA PRO A 92 -23.06 -8.79 16.42
C PRO A 92 -22.58 -8.22 17.76
N THR A 93 -23.49 -7.82 18.66
CA THR A 93 -23.11 -7.33 20.00
C THR A 93 -22.41 -8.40 20.82
N GLN A 94 -22.91 -9.63 20.79
CA GLN A 94 -22.29 -10.76 21.50
C GLN A 94 -20.89 -11.08 20.96
N HIS A 95 -20.68 -11.00 19.65
CA HIS A 95 -19.35 -11.15 19.05
C HIS A 95 -18.38 -10.08 19.55
N LEU A 96 -18.80 -8.81 19.60
CA LEU A 96 -17.94 -7.73 20.10
C LEU A 96 -17.64 -7.86 21.60
N GLU A 97 -18.58 -8.38 22.39
CA GLU A 97 -18.39 -8.61 23.83
C GLU A 97 -17.46 -9.78 24.13
N ARG A 98 -17.51 -10.84 23.29
CA ARG A 98 -16.76 -12.10 23.47
C ARG A 98 -15.38 -12.04 22.82
N GLU A 99 -15.31 -11.62 21.58
CA GLU A 99 -14.11 -11.61 20.73
C GLU A 99 -13.47 -10.21 20.73
N GLN A 100 -13.20 -9.69 21.93
CA GLN A 100 -12.74 -8.30 22.13
C GLN A 100 -11.39 -8.03 21.46
N ALA A 101 -10.50 -9.03 21.39
CA ALA A 101 -9.19 -8.84 20.78
C ALA A 101 -9.31 -8.76 19.24
N LEU A 102 -10.16 -9.58 18.64
CA LEU A 102 -10.47 -9.51 17.21
C LEU A 102 -11.22 -8.22 16.85
N ALA A 103 -12.18 -7.81 17.69
CA ALA A 103 -12.88 -6.53 17.52
C ALA A 103 -11.92 -5.33 17.55
N LYS A 104 -10.93 -5.34 18.46
CA LYS A 104 -9.86 -4.34 18.50
C LYS A 104 -9.03 -4.33 17.22
N GLN A 105 -8.61 -5.51 16.74
CA GLN A 105 -7.84 -5.59 15.49
C GLN A 105 -8.64 -5.11 14.28
N PHE A 106 -9.95 -5.35 14.25
CA PHE A 106 -10.81 -4.80 13.20
C PHE A 106 -10.80 -3.26 13.21
N ALA A 107 -10.92 -2.65 14.39
CA ALA A 107 -10.79 -1.20 14.54
C ALA A 107 -9.39 -0.69 14.14
N GLU A 108 -8.32 -1.42 14.45
CA GLU A 108 -6.95 -1.07 14.06
C GLU A 108 -6.74 -1.12 12.53
N ILE A 109 -7.33 -2.11 11.84
CA ILE A 109 -7.34 -2.16 10.36
C ILE A 109 -8.03 -0.92 9.78
N LEU A 110 -9.21 -0.55 10.30
CA LEU A 110 -9.95 0.63 9.84
C LEU A 110 -9.16 1.92 10.10
N HIS A 111 -8.55 2.03 11.28
CA HIS A 111 -7.72 3.17 11.65
C HIS A 111 -6.52 3.33 10.71
N PHE A 112 -5.80 2.24 10.42
CA PHE A 112 -4.73 2.24 9.42
C PHE A 112 -5.24 2.67 8.06
N THR A 113 -6.35 2.08 7.60
CA THR A 113 -6.90 2.30 6.26
C THR A 113 -7.23 3.77 6.04
N LEU A 114 -7.92 4.40 7.00
CA LEU A 114 -8.29 5.81 6.92
C LEU A 114 -7.05 6.73 6.96
N ARG A 115 -6.07 6.45 7.82
CA ARG A 115 -4.82 7.24 7.87
C ARG A 115 -4.01 7.12 6.58
N PHE A 116 -3.92 5.91 6.02
CA PHE A 116 -3.23 5.66 4.77
C PHE A 116 -3.89 6.43 3.62
N ASP A 117 -5.21 6.36 3.51
CA ASP A 117 -5.95 7.06 2.46
C ASP A 117 -5.91 8.59 2.63
N GLU A 118 -5.94 9.11 3.86
CA GLU A 118 -5.75 10.54 4.11
C GLU A 118 -4.40 11.04 3.60
N LEU A 119 -3.31 10.32 3.90
CA LEU A 119 -1.97 10.64 3.41
C LEU A 119 -1.89 10.54 1.88
N LYS A 120 -2.47 9.49 1.30
CA LYS A 120 -2.49 9.27 -0.14
C LYS A 120 -3.25 10.37 -0.88
N MET A 121 -4.44 10.74 -0.40
CA MET A 121 -5.28 11.77 -1.03
C MET A 121 -4.62 13.16 -1.03
N ARG A 122 -3.77 13.45 -0.04
CA ARG A 122 -3.01 14.70 0.03
C ARG A 122 -1.75 14.73 -0.84
N ASN A 123 -1.38 13.60 -1.47
CA ASN A 123 -0.14 13.48 -2.22
C ASN A 123 -0.37 13.14 -3.71
N PRO A 124 -0.53 14.16 -4.58
CA PRO A 124 -0.76 13.94 -6.01
C PRO A 124 0.45 13.33 -6.74
N ALA A 125 1.65 13.36 -6.15
CA ALA A 125 2.85 12.82 -6.78
C ALA A 125 2.75 11.30 -7.01
N ILE A 126 2.03 10.57 -6.15
CA ILE A 126 1.85 9.11 -6.23
C ILE A 126 1.32 8.69 -7.61
N GLN A 127 0.26 9.33 -8.09
CA GLN A 127 -0.32 9.01 -9.39
C GLN A 127 0.56 9.48 -10.55
N ASN A 128 1.17 10.67 -10.42
CA ASN A 128 2.02 11.25 -11.45
C ASN A 128 3.26 10.39 -11.70
N ASP A 129 3.94 9.98 -10.63
CA ASP A 129 5.14 9.14 -10.68
C ASP A 129 4.84 7.79 -11.33
N PHE A 130 3.77 7.10 -10.90
CA PHE A 130 3.40 5.81 -11.47
C PHE A 130 2.98 5.93 -12.94
N SER A 131 2.28 7.01 -13.31
CA SER A 131 1.90 7.30 -14.69
C SER A 131 3.12 7.60 -15.58
N TYR A 132 4.11 8.33 -15.06
CA TYR A 132 5.38 8.52 -15.76
C TYR A 132 6.13 7.20 -15.95
N TYR A 133 6.31 6.42 -14.87
CA TYR A 133 6.97 5.12 -14.92
C TYR A 133 6.37 4.19 -15.99
N ARG A 134 5.03 4.06 -16.03
CA ARG A 134 4.34 3.23 -17.03
C ARG A 134 4.61 3.69 -18.46
N ARG A 135 4.58 5.00 -18.73
CA ARG A 135 4.86 5.57 -20.06
C ARG A 135 6.29 5.31 -20.49
N THR A 136 7.26 5.55 -19.60
CA THR A 136 8.69 5.33 -19.88
C THR A 136 8.99 3.85 -20.12
N LEU A 137 8.42 2.95 -19.31
CA LEU A 137 8.57 1.51 -19.51
C LEU A 137 8.01 1.04 -20.86
N SER A 138 6.85 1.56 -21.27
CA SER A 138 6.25 1.25 -22.57
C SER A 138 7.12 1.72 -23.73
N ARG A 139 7.68 2.94 -23.65
CA ARG A 139 8.57 3.50 -24.67
C ARG A 139 9.86 2.69 -24.78
N ASN A 140 10.47 2.34 -23.66
CA ASN A 140 11.71 1.55 -23.65
C ASN A 140 11.50 0.13 -24.20
N ARG A 141 10.34 -0.49 -23.95
CA ARG A 141 9.99 -1.78 -24.58
C ARG A 141 9.89 -1.69 -26.09
N ILE A 142 9.24 -0.64 -26.62
CA ILE A 142 9.10 -0.42 -28.07
C ILE A 142 10.47 -0.11 -28.70
N ASN A 143 11.29 0.73 -28.06
CA ASN A 143 12.63 1.05 -28.54
C ASN A 143 13.52 -0.21 -28.59
N ASN A 144 13.44 -1.08 -27.58
CA ASN A 144 14.20 -2.33 -27.57
C ASN A 144 13.70 -3.35 -28.60
N MET A 145 12.42 -3.31 -29.00
CA MET A 145 11.88 -4.15 -30.07
C MET A 145 12.28 -3.71 -31.48
N HIS A 146 12.71 -2.45 -31.65
CA HIS A 146 13.19 -1.92 -32.94
C HIS A 146 14.70 -2.04 -33.13
N LEU A 147 15.41 -2.62 -32.16
CA LEU A 147 16.85 -2.87 -32.18
C LEU A 147 17.20 -4.33 -32.52
N ASP A 148 16.19 -5.19 -32.73
CA ASP A 148 16.28 -6.53 -33.32
C ASP A 148 15.77 -6.49 -34.78
#